data_AF-A0A6N6T6Z4-F1
#
_entry.id   AF-A0A6N6T6Z4-F1
#
_cell.length_a   1.000
_cell.length_b   1.000
_cell.length_c   1.000
_cell.angle_alpha   90.00
_cell.angle_beta   90.00
_cell.angle_gamma   90.00
#
_symmetry.space_group_name_H-M   'P 1'
#
loop_
_entity.id
_entity.type
_entity.pdbx_description
1 polymer ?
#
loop_
_entity_poly.entity_id
_entity_poly.type
_entity_poly.pdbx_seq_one_letter_code
_entity_poly.pdbx_strand_id
1 'polypeptide(L)'
;MAAILRGGRRTRDMVYGGDGQFANPANDPITLDNAPYQARLRVFDERTGHLVREAWSAADGTWTLAYLNRSRTYLVVCYDAAYPPLAYGGQTPDPMS
;
A
#
# COMPACT_ATOMS: atom_id res chain seq x y z
N MET A 1 1.34 -36.55 -10.09
CA MET A 1 1.17 -35.32 -10.89
C MET A 1 2.14 -34.28 -10.36
N ALA A 2 3.03 -33.75 -11.20
CA ALA A 2 4.06 -32.79 -10.78
C ALA A 2 3.48 -31.37 -10.78
N ALA A 3 3.50 -30.69 -9.63
CA ALA A 3 3.17 -29.28 -9.54
C ALA A 3 4.39 -28.46 -10.03
N ILE A 4 4.21 -27.71 -11.12
CA ILE A 4 5.18 -26.74 -11.60
C ILE A 4 5.18 -25.58 -10.61
N LEU A 5 6.15 -25.57 -9.69
CA LEU A 5 6.52 -24.38 -8.94
C LEU A 5 7.04 -23.33 -9.93
N ARG A 6 6.18 -22.43 -10.39
CA ARG A 6 6.59 -21.20 -11.08
C ARG A 6 7.28 -20.29 -10.05
N GLY A 7 8.54 -20.59 -9.76
CA GLY A 7 9.44 -19.69 -9.05
C GLY A 7 9.73 -18.48 -9.93
N GLY A 8 8.80 -17.52 -9.98
CA GLY A 8 9.05 -16.22 -10.59
C GLY A 8 10.27 -15.59 -9.92
N ARG A 9 11.27 -15.24 -10.73
CA ARG A 9 12.49 -14.59 -10.26
C ARG A 9 12.10 -13.25 -9.62
N ARG A 10 12.04 -13.21 -8.28
CA ARG A 10 11.82 -11.99 -7.50
C ARG A 10 13.08 -11.12 -7.64
N THR A 11 13.14 -10.29 -8.67
CA THR A 11 14.15 -9.24 -8.75
C THR A 11 13.81 -8.16 -7.73
N ARG A 12 14.81 -7.74 -6.94
CA ARG A 12 14.66 -6.59 -6.04
C ARG A 12 14.34 -5.36 -6.89
N ASP A 13 13.34 -4.60 -6.47
CA ASP A 13 13.10 -3.27 -7.03
C ASP A 13 14.23 -2.35 -6.54
N MET A 14 15.11 -1.95 -7.46
CA MET A 14 16.28 -1.12 -7.15
C MET A 14 15.96 0.38 -7.14
N VAL A 15 14.74 0.79 -7.51
CA VAL A 15 14.35 2.20 -7.66
C VAL A 15 13.44 2.63 -6.51
N TYR A 16 12.38 1.86 -6.28
CA TYR A 16 11.36 2.18 -5.29
C TYR A 16 11.35 1.21 -4.10
N GLY A 17 12.06 0.08 -4.20
CA GLY A 17 12.23 -0.86 -3.11
C GLY A 17 13.06 -0.27 -1.98
N GLY A 18 12.66 -0.54 -0.74
CA GLY A 18 13.37 -0.07 0.45
C GLY A 18 12.94 -0.76 1.72
N ASP A 19 13.26 -0.13 2.85
CA ASP A 19 13.00 -0.61 4.20
C ASP A 19 11.80 0.10 4.88
N GLY A 20 11.00 0.82 4.10
CA GLY A 20 9.88 1.61 4.60
C GLY A 20 8.51 1.00 4.34
N GLN A 21 7.50 1.50 5.04
CA GLN A 21 6.10 1.08 4.90
C GLN A 21 5.12 2.24 5.13
N PHE A 22 3.91 2.09 4.58
CA PHE A 22 2.74 2.81 5.04
C PHE A 22 1.76 1.83 5.64
N ALA A 23 1.14 2.18 6.76
CA ALA A 23 0.07 1.43 7.38
C ALA A 23 -0.87 2.41 8.06
N ASN A 24 -2.13 2.02 8.22
CA ASN A 24 -2.98 2.73 9.17
C ASN A 24 -2.66 2.30 10.60
N PRO A 25 -2.95 3.18 11.58
CA PRO A 25 -2.97 2.77 12.99
C PRO A 25 -3.93 1.60 13.22
N ALA A 26 -3.56 0.67 14.11
CA ALA A 26 -4.40 -0.50 14.42
C ALA A 26 -5.78 -0.11 15.01
N ASN A 27 -5.90 1.08 15.58
CA ASN A 27 -7.12 1.64 16.14
C ASN A 27 -7.89 2.57 15.16
N ASP A 28 -7.44 2.67 13.91
CA ASP A 28 -8.07 3.50 12.88
C ASP A 28 -8.22 2.70 11.56
N PRO A 29 -9.00 1.61 11.57
CA PRO A 29 -9.29 0.83 10.36
C PRO A 29 -10.08 1.65 9.33
N ILE A 30 -9.98 1.25 8.07
CA ILE A 30 -10.89 1.75 7.04
C ILE A 30 -12.31 1.31 7.42
N THR A 31 -13.21 2.27 7.60
CA THR A 31 -14.62 2.01 7.89
C THR A 31 -15.56 2.69 6.92
N LEU A 32 -16.65 2.01 6.56
CA LEU A 32 -17.79 2.57 5.82
C LEU A 32 -19.05 2.34 6.67
N ASP A 33 -19.85 3.38 6.89
CA ASP A 33 -21.05 3.33 7.74
C ASP A 33 -20.78 2.73 9.14
N ASN A 34 -19.65 3.09 9.75
CA ASN A 34 -19.17 2.61 11.05
C ASN A 34 -18.87 1.10 11.13
N ALA A 35 -18.77 0.41 10.00
CA ALA A 35 -18.33 -0.98 9.91
C ALA A 35 -16.96 -1.07 9.20
N PRO A 36 -16.08 -2.02 9.57
CA PRO A 36 -14.85 -2.29 8.84
C PRO A 36 -15.12 -2.51 7.34
N TYR A 37 -14.28 -1.92 6.50
CA TYR A 37 -14.47 -1.94 5.06
C TYR A 37 -13.19 -2.28 4.32
N GLN A 38 -13.31 -3.17 3.33
CA GLN A 38 -12.20 -3.55 2.48
C GLN A 38 -12.13 -2.60 1.28
N ALA A 39 -10.98 -1.95 1.09
CA ALA A 39 -10.75 -1.01 -0.01
C ALA A 39 -9.40 -1.25 -0.66
N ARG A 40 -9.22 -0.70 -1.87
CA ARG A 40 -7.98 -0.81 -2.63
C ARG A 40 -7.08 0.39 -2.33
N LEU A 41 -5.81 0.10 -2.12
CA LEU A 41 -4.79 1.10 -1.88
C LEU A 41 -3.79 1.15 -3.02
N ARG A 42 -3.41 2.36 -3.41
CA ARG A 42 -2.37 2.63 -4.41
C ARG A 42 -1.37 3.62 -3.87
N VAL A 43 -0.09 3.38 -4.15
CA VAL A 43 1.01 4.26 -3.83
C VAL A 43 1.62 4.73 -5.13
N PHE A 44 1.69 6.05 -5.30
CA PHE A 44 2.32 6.68 -6.43
C PHE A 44 3.58 7.42 -5.98
N ASP A 45 4.65 7.36 -6.77
CA ASP A 45 5.77 8.29 -6.62
C ASP A 45 5.24 9.69 -6.94
N GLU A 46 5.30 10.59 -5.96
CA GLU A 46 4.59 11.87 -6.05
C GLU A 46 5.15 12.77 -7.15
N ARG A 47 6.45 12.66 -7.42
CA ARG A 47 7.14 13.47 -8.44
C ARG A 47 6.78 13.03 -9.86
N THR A 48 6.66 11.73 -10.10
CA THR A 48 6.48 11.17 -11.44
C THR A 48 5.04 10.70 -11.72
N GLY A 49 4.22 10.54 -10.68
CA GLY A 49 2.89 9.94 -10.79
C GLY A 49 2.91 8.44 -11.08
N HIS A 50 4.08 7.79 -11.06
CA HIS A 50 4.19 6.36 -11.35
C HIS A 50 3.56 5.54 -10.24
N LEU A 51 2.74 4.55 -10.60
CA LEU A 51 2.23 3.57 -9.64
C LEU A 51 3.39 2.67 -9.17
N VAL A 52 3.71 2.76 -7.89
CA VAL A 52 4.81 2.04 -7.24
C VAL A 52 4.31 0.76 -6.59
N ARG A 53 3.16 0.83 -5.92
CA ARG A 53 2.63 -0.30 -5.17
C ARG A 53 1.12 -0.26 -5.11
N GLU A 54 0.54 -1.44 -4.97
CA GLU A 54 -0.90 -1.63 -4.83
C GLU A 54 -1.18 -2.82 -3.91
N ALA A 55 -2.23 -2.69 -3.09
CA ALA A 55 -2.73 -3.77 -2.25
C ALA A 55 -4.22 -3.56 -1.97
N TRP A 56 -4.86 -4.60 -1.44
CA TRP A 56 -6.15 -4.48 -0.76
C TRP A 56 -5.91 -4.40 0.75
N SER A 57 -6.76 -3.67 1.47
CA SER A 57 -6.84 -3.84 2.91
C SER A 57 -7.36 -5.23 3.28
N ALA A 58 -7.17 -5.62 4.53
CA ALA A 58 -7.81 -6.79 5.11
C ALA A 58 -9.32 -6.54 5.30
N ALA A 59 -10.07 -7.61 5.59
CA ALA A 59 -11.51 -7.54 5.81
C ALA A 59 -11.90 -6.71 7.06
N ASP A 60 -10.97 -6.54 8.00
CA ASP A 60 -11.13 -5.69 9.18
C ASP A 60 -10.74 -4.22 8.94
N GLY A 61 -10.45 -3.84 7.68
CA GLY A 61 -10.08 -2.49 7.30
C GLY A 61 -8.62 -2.11 7.61
N THR A 62 -7.82 -3.00 8.17
CA THR A 62 -6.38 -2.77 8.38
C THR A 62 -5.60 -2.95 7.09
N TRP A 63 -4.49 -2.23 6.93
CA TRP A 63 -3.66 -2.34 5.74
C TRP A 63 -2.20 -2.01 6.00
N THR A 64 -1.33 -2.58 5.16
CA THR A 64 0.11 -2.27 5.16
C THR A 64 0.67 -2.39 3.75
N LEU A 65 1.46 -1.39 3.36
CA LEU A 65 2.15 -1.27 2.09
C LEU A 65 3.65 -1.16 2.36
N ALA A 66 4.32 -2.30 2.44
CA ALA A 66 5.72 -2.42 2.86
C ALA A 66 6.74 -2.29 1.71
N TYR A 67 8.02 -2.30 2.05
CA TYR A 67 9.17 -2.30 1.11
C TYR A 67 9.25 -1.09 0.19
N LEU A 68 9.03 0.11 0.72
CA LEU A 68 9.12 1.39 0.03
C LEU A 68 10.42 2.13 0.39
N ASN A 69 10.95 2.91 -0.56
CA ASN A 69 12.15 3.71 -0.37
C ASN A 69 11.84 4.98 0.44
N ARG A 70 12.41 5.09 1.65
CA ARG A 70 12.16 6.20 2.59
C ARG A 70 12.74 7.56 2.17
N SER A 71 13.64 7.59 1.19
CA SER A 71 14.20 8.85 0.67
C SER A 71 13.33 9.51 -0.41
N ARG A 72 12.12 9.00 -0.65
CA ARG A 72 11.16 9.53 -1.62
C ARG A 72 9.86 9.94 -0.94
N THR A 73 9.12 10.82 -1.60
CA THR A 73 7.75 11.16 -1.22
C THR A 73 6.75 10.49 -2.13
N TYR A 74 5.59 10.17 -1.57
CA TYR A 74 4.55 9.41 -2.22
C TYR A 74 3.18 10.04 -2.00
N LEU A 75 2.29 9.74 -2.95
CA LEU A 75 0.86 9.92 -2.82
C LEU A 75 0.23 8.56 -2.54
N VAL A 76 -0.43 8.42 -1.40
CA VAL A 76 -1.19 7.21 -1.05
C VAL A 76 -2.67 7.48 -1.27
N VAL A 77 -3.34 6.61 -2.01
CA VAL A 77 -4.77 6.71 -2.32
C VAL A 77 -5.47 5.45 -1.85
N CYS A 78 -6.51 5.61 -1.03
CA CYS A 78 -7.45 4.57 -0.65
C CYS A 78 -8.78 4.83 -1.34
N TYR A 79 -9.32 3.85 -2.05
CA TYR A 79 -10.56 4.02 -2.81
C TYR A 79 -11.30 2.70 -3.01
N ASP A 80 -12.61 2.82 -3.20
CA ASP A 80 -13.47 1.78 -3.71
C ASP A 80 -14.73 2.43 -4.34
N ALA A 81 -15.60 1.66 -5.00
CA ALA A 81 -16.84 2.19 -5.57
C ALA A 81 -17.81 2.71 -4.49
N ALA A 82 -17.86 2.08 -3.33
CA ALA A 82 -18.74 2.51 -2.22
C ALA A 82 -18.01 3.35 -1.15
N TYR A 83 -16.68 3.40 -1.19
CA TYR A 83 -15.86 4.13 -0.22
C TYR A 83 -15.45 5.50 -0.75
N PRO A 84 -15.72 6.60 -0.03
CA PRO A 84 -15.22 7.92 -0.41
C PRO A 84 -13.70 7.91 -0.57
N PRO A 85 -13.14 8.31 -1.73
CA PRO A 85 -11.71 8.22 -1.94
C PRO A 85 -10.95 9.16 -0.99
N LEU A 86 -9.91 8.62 -0.35
CA LEU A 86 -9.00 9.38 0.51
C LEU A 86 -7.61 9.39 -0.11
N ALA A 87 -6.94 10.53 -0.07
CA ALA A 87 -5.60 10.70 -0.62
C ALA A 87 -4.72 11.53 0.31
N TYR A 88 -3.49 11.06 0.51
CA TYR A 88 -2.49 11.69 1.38
C TYR A 88 -1.21 11.93 0.57
N GLY A 89 -0.90 13.19 0.28
CA GLY A 89 0.33 13.61 -0.42
C GLY A 89 1.47 13.97 0.53
N GLY A 90 2.67 14.17 -0.01
CA GLY A 90 3.85 14.56 0.75
C GLY A 90 4.33 13.52 1.77
N GLN A 91 3.94 12.25 1.62
CA GLN A 91 4.19 11.21 2.63
C GLN A 91 5.53 10.53 2.41
N THR A 92 6.31 10.36 3.47
CA THR A 92 7.49 9.50 3.50
C THR A 92 7.17 8.21 4.28
N PRO A 93 7.56 7.01 3.80
CA PRO A 93 7.26 5.77 4.50
C PRO A 93 7.96 5.68 5.87
N ASP A 94 7.26 5.11 6.84
CA ASP A 94 7.79 4.79 8.15
C ASP A 94 8.77 3.61 8.08
N PRO A 95 9.70 3.44 9.02
CA PRO A 95 10.52 2.23 9.11
C PRO A 95 9.64 0.97 9.25
N MET A 96 10.05 -0.12 8.60
CA MET A 96 9.49 -1.44 8.92
C MET A 96 10.00 -1.89 10.30
N SER A 97 9.07 -2.32 11.16
CA SER A 97 9.34 -2.94 12.46
C SER A 97 9.66 -4.43 12.34
#